data_AF-A0A0F9EGK0-F1
#
_entry.id   AF-A0A0F9EGK0-F1
#
_cell.length_a   1.000
_cell.length_b   1.000
_cell.length_c   1.000
_cell.angle_alpha   90.00
_cell.angle_beta   90.00
_cell.angle_gamma   90.00
#
_symmetry.space_group_name_H-M   'P 1'
#
loop_
_entity.id
_entity.type
_entity.pdbx_description
1 polymer ?
#
loop_
_entity_poly.entity_id
_entity_poly.type
_entity_poly.pdbx_seq_one_letter_code
_entity_poly.pdbx_strand_id
1 'polypeptide(L)'
;MTATAIRTALLDKLRSKAAVKSNWTIQKSSQFGHTDVVRLLLVDSRLDPTVDDNYAILISCENGHAAVVQLLLADGRADPTAADNYTILISCENGHTDVVKLLLENGRADPAALDNSAIRLSSQNGHAEVVKLLLADGRADPTADDNWAIRKSSQNGYTDIVKLLLADGR
;
A
#
# COMPACT_ATOMS: atom_id res chain seq x y z
N MET A 1 44.27 -16.35 -8.80
CA MET A 1 43.38 -15.19 -9.00
C MET A 1 44.20 -14.00 -9.46
N THR A 2 43.80 -13.28 -10.51
CA THR A 2 44.51 -12.09 -11.00
C THR A 2 44.15 -10.86 -10.15
N ALA A 3 45.02 -9.84 -10.11
CA ALA A 3 44.75 -8.58 -9.39
C ALA A 3 43.41 -7.93 -9.82
N THR A 4 43.05 -8.09 -11.10
CA THR A 4 41.75 -7.67 -11.66
C THR A 4 40.59 -8.42 -11.02
N ALA A 5 40.67 -9.75 -10.89
CA ALA A 5 39.61 -10.56 -10.29
C ALA A 5 39.38 -10.24 -8.80
N ILE A 6 40.45 -9.96 -8.05
CA ILE A 6 40.36 -9.56 -6.64
C ILE A 6 39.72 -8.18 -6.51
N ARG A 7 40.09 -7.22 -7.37
CA ARG A 7 39.50 -5.88 -7.40
C ARG A 7 38.00 -5.93 -7.73
N THR A 8 37.60 -6.73 -8.72
CA THR A 8 36.18 -6.88 -9.09
C THR A 8 35.38 -7.50 -7.95
N ALA A 9 35.86 -8.59 -7.35
CA ALA A 9 35.18 -9.24 -6.23
C ALA A 9 35.07 -8.31 -5.00
N LEU A 10 36.08 -7.48 -4.73
CA LEU A 10 36.03 -6.48 -3.66
C LEU A 10 35.01 -5.39 -3.95
N LEU A 11 34.96 -4.89 -5.20
CA LEU A 11 33.98 -3.88 -5.62
C LEU A 11 32.55 -4.41 -5.53
N ASP A 12 32.30 -5.65 -5.95
CA ASP A 12 30.97 -6.27 -5.87
C ASP A 12 30.54 -6.48 -4.41
N LYS A 13 31.47 -6.87 -3.53
CA LYS A 13 31.20 -6.99 -2.09
C LYS A 13 30.94 -5.64 -1.42
N LEU A 14 31.62 -4.58 -1.85
CA LEU A 14 31.37 -3.22 -1.36
C LEU A 14 30.04 -2.68 -1.91
N ARG A 15 29.71 -2.97 -3.18
CA ARG A 15 28.42 -2.62 -3.81
C ARG A 15 27.25 -3.33 -3.13
N SER A 16 27.37 -4.62 -2.83
CA SER A 16 26.29 -5.38 -2.16
C SER A 16 26.03 -4.85 -0.75
N LYS A 17 27.09 -4.54 0.01
CA LYS A 17 26.95 -3.98 1.37
C LYS A 17 26.37 -2.56 1.35
N ALA A 18 26.72 -1.75 0.34
CA ALA A 18 26.14 -0.43 0.13
C ALA A 18 24.67 -0.53 -0.29
N ALA A 19 24.32 -1.44 -1.19
CA ALA A 19 22.94 -1.68 -1.64
C ALA A 19 22.03 -2.07 -0.46
N VAL A 20 22.46 -3.00 0.40
CA VAL A 20 21.69 -3.40 1.59
C VAL A 20 21.45 -2.22 2.55
N LYS A 21 22.47 -1.40 2.82
CA LYS A 21 22.33 -0.23 3.70
C LYS A 21 21.45 0.86 3.08
N SER A 22 21.49 1.01 1.77
CA SER A 22 20.72 2.03 1.06
C SER A 22 19.26 1.61 0.82
N ASN A 23 18.97 0.31 0.68
CA ASN A 23 17.60 -0.22 0.66
C ASN A 23 16.90 -0.02 2.03
N TRP A 24 17.63 -0.23 3.12
CA TRP A 24 17.15 0.14 4.45
C TRP A 24 16.82 1.65 4.57
N THR A 25 17.56 2.49 3.86
CA THR A 25 17.36 3.95 3.89
C THR A 25 16.07 4.36 3.18
N ILE A 26 15.75 3.77 2.01
CA ILE A 26 14.48 4.05 1.33
C ILE A 26 13.29 3.53 2.13
N GLN A 27 13.41 2.36 2.76
CA GLN A 27 12.37 1.82 3.65
C GLN A 27 12.12 2.73 4.86
N LYS A 28 13.16 3.22 5.53
CA LYS A 28 13.01 4.11 6.69
C LYS A 28 12.47 5.48 6.33
N SER A 29 12.95 6.08 5.24
CA SER A 29 12.38 7.34 4.75
C SER A 29 10.92 7.18 4.32
N SER A 30 10.54 6.04 3.75
CA SER A 30 9.16 5.71 3.42
C SER A 30 8.30 5.53 4.67
N GLN A 31 8.81 4.83 5.68
CA GLN A 31 8.15 4.61 6.97
C GLN A 31 7.82 5.91 7.71
N PHE A 32 8.69 6.92 7.64
CA PHE A 32 8.50 8.21 8.31
C PHE A 32 7.98 9.32 7.39
N GLY A 33 7.59 8.99 6.15
CA GLY A 33 6.96 9.95 5.23
C GLY A 33 7.91 11.03 4.69
N HIS A 34 9.22 10.77 4.70
CA HIS A 34 10.25 11.72 4.25
C HIS A 34 10.31 11.79 2.71
N THR A 35 9.28 12.39 2.12
CA THR A 35 9.01 12.42 0.68
C THR A 35 10.21 12.89 -0.15
N ASP A 36 10.89 13.96 0.25
CA ASP A 36 12.04 14.49 -0.49
C ASP A 36 13.25 13.54 -0.46
N VAL A 37 13.43 12.82 0.65
CA VAL A 37 14.48 11.80 0.77
C VAL A 37 14.15 10.62 -0.13
N VAL A 38 12.90 10.13 -0.12
CA VAL A 38 12.47 9.05 -1.01
C VAL A 38 12.66 9.46 -2.48
N ARG A 39 12.25 10.67 -2.85
CA ARG A 39 12.44 11.22 -4.20
C ARG A 39 13.90 11.20 -4.63
N LEU A 40 14.80 11.66 -3.77
CA LEU A 40 16.24 11.69 -4.05
C LEU A 40 16.82 10.28 -4.21
N LEU A 41 16.37 9.33 -3.38
CA LEU A 41 16.84 7.96 -3.41
C LEU A 41 16.37 7.22 -4.69
N LEU A 42 15.13 7.42 -5.13
CA LEU A 42 14.59 6.73 -6.30
C LEU A 42 15.34 7.00 -7.61
N VAL A 43 16.02 8.15 -7.72
CA VAL A 43 16.84 8.51 -8.89
C VAL A 43 18.11 7.64 -9.00
N ASP A 44 18.58 7.05 -7.90
CA ASP A 44 19.76 6.19 -7.91
C ASP A 44 19.40 4.77 -8.32
N SER A 45 19.79 4.38 -9.54
CA SER A 45 19.58 3.04 -10.12
C SER A 45 20.10 1.86 -9.30
N ARG A 46 20.97 2.11 -8.30
CA ARG A 46 21.47 1.06 -7.39
C ARG A 46 20.46 0.71 -6.29
N LEU A 47 19.44 1.54 -6.11
CA LEU A 47 18.42 1.35 -5.08
C LEU A 47 17.22 0.68 -5.69
N ASP A 48 16.69 -0.28 -4.94
CA ASP A 48 15.54 -1.05 -5.36
C ASP A 48 14.42 -0.89 -4.33
N PRO A 49 13.33 -0.16 -4.67
CA PRO A 49 12.20 0.02 -3.76
C PRO A 49 11.39 -1.27 -3.54
N THR A 50 11.64 -2.35 -4.30
CA THR A 50 10.89 -3.61 -4.19
C THR A 50 11.50 -4.59 -3.19
N VAL A 51 12.59 -4.22 -2.53
CA VAL A 51 13.29 -5.08 -1.55
C VAL A 51 12.43 -5.37 -0.33
N ASP A 52 12.59 -6.57 0.21
CA ASP A 52 11.78 -7.15 1.29
C ASP A 52 10.28 -7.16 0.95
N ASP A 53 9.96 -7.69 -0.24
CA ASP A 53 8.60 -7.82 -0.75
C ASP A 53 7.84 -6.48 -0.79
N ASN A 54 8.44 -5.48 -1.44
CA ASN A 54 7.86 -4.15 -1.59
C ASN A 54 7.58 -3.43 -0.25
N TYR A 55 8.39 -3.70 0.78
CA TYR A 55 8.19 -3.14 2.12
C TYR A 55 8.08 -1.60 2.14
N ALA A 56 8.81 -0.90 1.26
CA ALA A 56 8.78 0.57 1.20
C ALA A 56 7.37 1.12 0.88
N ILE A 57 6.67 0.55 -0.11
CA ILE A 57 5.31 0.97 -0.42
C ILE A 57 4.35 0.49 0.68
N LEU A 58 4.51 -0.74 1.15
CA LEU A 58 3.66 -1.30 2.21
C LEU A 58 3.65 -0.42 3.47
N ILE A 59 4.82 -0.09 4.02
CA ILE A 59 4.91 0.69 5.26
C ILE A 59 4.42 2.13 5.07
N SER A 60 4.58 2.69 3.87
CA SER A 60 4.05 4.02 3.55
C SER A 60 2.51 4.01 3.44
N CYS A 61 1.93 2.91 2.95
CA CYS A 61 0.48 2.69 2.90
C CYS A 61 -0.11 2.48 4.30
N GLU A 62 0.55 1.70 5.15
CA GLU A 62 0.17 1.45 6.55
C GLU A 62 0.16 2.74 7.40
N ASN A 63 1.15 3.61 7.19
CA ASN A 63 1.30 4.88 7.92
C ASN A 63 0.59 6.08 7.26
N GLY A 64 -0.10 5.88 6.13
CA GLY A 64 -0.88 6.94 5.49
C GLY A 64 -0.05 8.00 4.76
N HIS A 65 1.17 7.69 4.35
CA HIS A 65 2.07 8.64 3.69
C HIS A 65 1.79 8.75 2.19
N ALA A 66 0.64 9.33 1.83
CA ALA A 66 0.15 9.42 0.44
C ALA A 66 1.18 9.99 -0.56
N ALA A 67 1.96 11.01 -0.17
CA ALA A 67 2.99 11.58 -1.05
C ALA A 67 4.13 10.59 -1.37
N VAL A 68 4.52 9.74 -0.41
CA VAL A 68 5.49 8.67 -0.63
C VAL A 68 4.88 7.57 -1.51
N VAL A 69 3.65 7.16 -1.23
CA VAL A 69 2.92 6.17 -2.05
C VAL A 69 2.83 6.62 -3.50
N GLN A 70 2.47 7.89 -3.73
CA GLN A 70 2.41 8.48 -5.07
C GLN A 70 3.76 8.42 -5.80
N LEU A 71 4.87 8.71 -5.10
CA LEU A 71 6.21 8.61 -5.70
C LEU A 71 6.58 7.17 -6.06
N LEU A 72 6.31 6.23 -5.16
CA LEU A 72 6.64 4.82 -5.38
C LEU A 72 5.81 4.22 -6.52
N LEU A 73 4.52 4.57 -6.62
CA LEU A 73 3.67 4.16 -7.74
C LEU A 73 4.13 4.79 -9.06
N ALA A 74 4.53 6.07 -9.05
CA ALA A 74 5.01 6.77 -10.24
C ALA A 74 6.37 6.26 -10.74
N ASP A 75 7.23 5.76 -9.85
CA ASP A 75 8.49 5.10 -10.19
C ASP A 75 8.26 3.78 -10.96
N GLY A 76 7.11 3.14 -10.77
CA GLY A 76 6.64 2.00 -11.56
C GLY A 76 7.27 0.66 -11.19
N ARG A 77 8.43 0.64 -10.50
CA ARG A 77 9.03 -0.60 -9.99
C ARG A 77 8.24 -1.17 -8.83
N ALA A 78 7.67 -0.32 -7.97
CA ALA A 78 6.89 -0.76 -6.82
C ALA A 78 5.64 -1.54 -7.27
N ASP A 79 5.37 -2.65 -6.58
CA ASP A 79 4.18 -3.45 -6.77
C ASP A 79 3.19 -3.25 -5.61
N PRO A 80 2.06 -2.56 -5.82
CA PRO A 80 1.05 -2.41 -4.78
C PRO A 80 0.28 -3.71 -4.48
N THR A 81 0.43 -4.75 -5.32
CA THR A 81 -0.24 -6.05 -5.13
C THR A 81 0.57 -7.04 -4.30
N ALA A 82 1.80 -6.68 -3.92
CA ALA A 82 2.68 -7.48 -3.07
C ALA A 82 2.02 -7.82 -1.73
N ALA A 83 2.49 -8.91 -1.12
CA ALA A 83 1.89 -9.51 0.08
C ALA A 83 0.36 -9.71 -0.06
N ASP A 84 -0.11 -10.28 -1.17
CA ASP A 84 -1.54 -10.58 -1.40
C ASP A 84 -2.47 -9.36 -1.29
N ASN A 85 -2.10 -8.23 -1.92
CA ASN A 85 -2.83 -6.95 -1.85
C ASN A 85 -2.93 -6.37 -0.43
N TYR A 86 -2.02 -6.71 0.49
CA TYR A 86 -2.06 -6.21 1.86
C TYR A 86 -1.94 -4.67 1.94
N THR A 87 -1.31 -4.01 0.94
CA THR A 87 -1.19 -2.54 0.91
C THR A 87 -2.55 -1.82 0.88
N ILE A 88 -3.50 -2.26 0.05
CA ILE A 88 -4.83 -1.66 0.00
C ILE A 88 -5.65 -2.05 1.23
N LEU A 89 -5.49 -3.28 1.73
CA LEU A 89 -6.18 -3.74 2.93
C LEU A 89 -5.86 -2.86 4.13
N ILE A 90 -4.56 -2.70 4.46
CA ILE A 90 -4.13 -1.97 5.65
C ILE A 90 -4.48 -0.47 5.56
N SER A 91 -4.42 0.11 4.36
CA SER A 91 -4.86 1.49 4.14
C SER A 91 -6.37 1.67 4.33
N CYS A 92 -7.17 0.68 3.94
CA CYS A 92 -8.62 0.71 4.18
C CYS A 92 -8.96 0.49 5.66
N GLU A 93 -8.28 -0.44 6.32
CA GLU A 93 -8.46 -0.74 7.75
C GLU A 93 -8.12 0.46 8.64
N ASN A 94 -7.07 1.22 8.30
CA ASN A 94 -6.63 2.40 9.03
C ASN A 94 -7.32 3.71 8.59
N GLY A 95 -8.13 3.69 7.54
CA GLY A 95 -8.89 4.85 7.08
C GLY A 95 -8.08 5.87 6.28
N HIS A 96 -6.93 5.49 5.71
CA HIS A 96 -6.03 6.36 4.94
C HIS A 96 -6.59 6.69 3.56
N THR A 97 -7.62 7.54 3.54
CA THR A 97 -8.46 7.84 2.36
C THR A 97 -7.64 8.25 1.13
N ASP A 98 -6.65 9.13 1.28
CA ASP A 98 -5.80 9.57 0.16
C ASP A 98 -4.94 8.44 -0.41
N VAL A 99 -4.45 7.53 0.45
CA VAL A 99 -3.70 6.35 0.01
C VAL A 99 -4.63 5.38 -0.74
N VAL A 100 -5.81 5.10 -0.18
CA VAL A 100 -6.80 4.22 -0.82
C VAL A 100 -7.15 4.75 -2.22
N LYS A 101 -7.40 6.06 -2.34
CA LYS A 101 -7.66 6.69 -3.63
C LYS A 101 -6.52 6.47 -4.63
N LEU A 102 -5.26 6.69 -4.23
CA LEU A 102 -4.09 6.46 -5.09
C LEU A 102 -3.96 5.01 -5.54
N LEU A 103 -4.20 4.05 -4.65
CA LEU A 103 -4.13 2.62 -4.95
C LEU A 103 -5.23 2.18 -5.92
N LEU A 104 -6.46 2.67 -5.73
CA LEU A 104 -7.58 2.41 -6.65
C LEU A 104 -7.33 3.04 -8.03
N GLU A 105 -6.89 4.30 -8.08
CA GLU A 105 -6.55 5.00 -9.33
C GLU A 105 -5.41 4.33 -10.10
N ASN A 106 -4.46 3.69 -9.40
CA ASN A 106 -3.40 2.90 -10.04
C ASN A 106 -3.95 1.65 -10.75
N GLY A 107 -5.11 1.14 -10.32
CA GLY A 107 -5.83 0.03 -10.95
C GLY A 107 -5.23 -1.37 -10.73
N ARG A 108 -3.98 -1.48 -10.28
CA ARG A 108 -3.34 -2.78 -10.01
C ARG A 108 -3.82 -3.42 -8.70
N ALA A 109 -4.02 -2.62 -7.66
CA ALA A 109 -4.51 -3.10 -6.37
C ALA A 109 -5.95 -3.62 -6.50
N ASP A 110 -6.21 -4.79 -5.93
CA ASP A 110 -7.53 -5.43 -5.95
C ASP A 110 -8.28 -5.18 -4.62
N PRO A 111 -9.32 -4.33 -4.59
CA PRO A 111 -10.11 -4.09 -3.38
C PRO A 111 -11.02 -5.27 -2.99
N ALA A 112 -11.19 -6.27 -3.87
CA ALA A 112 -11.96 -7.49 -3.59
C ALA A 112 -11.10 -8.63 -2.98
N ALA A 113 -9.78 -8.43 -2.91
CA ALA A 113 -8.86 -9.41 -2.36
C ALA A 113 -9.20 -9.83 -0.92
N LEU A 114 -8.78 -11.04 -0.56
CA LEU A 114 -8.98 -11.61 0.77
C LEU A 114 -10.46 -11.54 1.20
N ASP A 115 -11.36 -12.02 0.34
CA ASP A 115 -12.81 -12.04 0.57
C ASP A 115 -13.39 -10.65 0.92
N ASN A 116 -13.07 -9.66 0.08
CA ASN A 116 -13.53 -8.27 0.24
C ASN A 116 -13.17 -7.66 1.61
N SER A 117 -12.02 -8.03 2.16
CA SER A 117 -11.62 -7.56 3.50
C SER A 117 -11.48 -6.03 3.57
N ALA A 118 -11.14 -5.35 2.48
CA ALA A 118 -11.02 -3.89 2.44
C ALA A 118 -12.33 -3.17 2.83
N ILE A 119 -13.47 -3.55 2.24
CA ILE A 119 -14.77 -2.93 2.56
C ILE A 119 -15.31 -3.41 3.92
N ARG A 120 -15.02 -4.67 4.28
CA ARG A 120 -15.43 -5.24 5.58
C ARG A 120 -14.76 -4.51 6.75
N LEU A 121 -13.43 -4.35 6.70
CA LEU A 121 -12.65 -3.72 7.77
C LEU A 121 -12.89 -2.21 7.85
N SER A 122 -12.91 -1.50 6.71
CA SER A 122 -13.23 -0.06 6.71
C SER A 122 -14.64 0.22 7.23
N SER A 123 -15.61 -0.66 6.93
CA SER A 123 -16.98 -0.58 7.47
C SER A 123 -17.05 -0.89 8.97
N GLN A 124 -16.29 -1.89 9.43
CA GLN A 124 -16.18 -2.26 10.84
C GLN A 124 -15.49 -1.17 11.68
N ASN A 125 -14.57 -0.40 11.10
CA ASN A 125 -13.78 0.63 11.80
C ASN A 125 -14.32 2.05 11.63
N GLY A 126 -15.40 2.25 10.85
CA GLY A 126 -16.07 3.55 10.75
C GLY A 126 -15.49 4.50 9.70
N HIS A 127 -14.75 3.99 8.71
CA HIS A 127 -14.10 4.81 7.67
C HIS A 127 -15.03 5.07 6.48
N ALA A 128 -16.04 5.93 6.67
CA ALA A 128 -17.09 6.17 5.68
C ALA A 128 -16.59 6.65 4.31
N GLU A 129 -15.59 7.52 4.25
CA GLU A 129 -15.07 7.99 2.95
C GLU A 129 -14.30 6.88 2.21
N VAL A 130 -13.61 5.99 2.92
CA VAL A 130 -13.00 4.78 2.33
C VAL A 130 -14.08 3.86 1.77
N VAL A 131 -15.14 3.58 2.54
CA VAL A 131 -16.26 2.75 2.06
C VAL A 131 -16.86 3.34 0.79
N LYS A 132 -17.10 4.65 0.76
CA LYS A 132 -17.61 5.36 -0.42
C LYS A 132 -16.69 5.22 -1.63
N LEU A 133 -15.36 5.32 -1.46
CA LEU A 133 -14.40 5.09 -2.55
C LEU A 133 -14.46 3.65 -3.07
N LEU A 134 -14.53 2.66 -2.17
CA LEU A 134 -14.60 1.24 -2.54
C LEU A 134 -15.90 0.90 -3.30
N LEU A 135 -17.04 1.44 -2.87
CA LEU A 135 -18.31 1.30 -3.57
C LEU A 135 -18.27 1.96 -4.95
N ALA A 136 -17.65 3.14 -5.06
CA ALA A 136 -17.53 3.86 -6.33
C ALA A 136 -16.59 3.18 -7.34
N ASP A 137 -15.54 2.50 -6.87
CA ASP A 137 -14.66 1.69 -7.72
C ASP A 137 -15.40 0.47 -8.32
N GLY A 138 -16.37 -0.07 -7.59
CA GLY A 138 -17.30 -1.11 -8.08
C GLY A 138 -16.75 -2.53 -8.05
N ARG A 139 -15.43 -2.74 -7.93
CA ARG A 139 -14.84 -4.08 -7.77
C ARG A 139 -15.10 -4.68 -6.39
N ALA A 140 -15.19 -3.86 -5.34
CA ALA A 140 -15.53 -4.32 -4.00
C ALA A 140 -17.00 -4.74 -3.91
N ASP A 141 -17.26 -5.92 -3.35
CA ASP A 141 -18.60 -6.46 -3.10
C ASP A 141 -19.04 -6.19 -1.64
N PRO A 142 -20.02 -5.30 -1.42
CA PRO A 142 -20.53 -5.00 -0.08
C PRO A 142 -21.35 -6.14 0.55
N THR A 143 -21.74 -7.15 -0.23
CA THR A 143 -22.57 -8.27 0.22
C THR A 143 -21.76 -9.46 0.75
N ALA A 144 -20.43 -9.41 0.57
CA ALA A 144 -19.51 -10.47 0.96
C ALA A 144 -19.61 -10.84 2.45
N ASP A 145 -19.31 -12.12 2.74
CA ASP A 145 -19.30 -12.71 4.09
C ASP A 145 -20.64 -12.47 4.84
N ASP A 146 -21.75 -12.86 4.19
CA ASP A 146 -23.11 -12.69 4.69
C ASP A 146 -23.43 -11.27 5.13
N ASN A 147 -23.17 -10.30 4.23
CA ASN A 147 -23.34 -8.87 4.46
C ASN A 147 -22.56 -8.37 5.70
N TRP A 148 -21.31 -8.81 5.87
CA TRP A 148 -20.48 -8.46 7.03
C TRP A 148 -20.38 -6.95 7.23
N ALA A 149 -20.12 -6.21 6.15
CA ALA A 149 -19.91 -4.77 6.19
C ALA A 149 -21.08 -4.03 6.87
N ILE A 150 -22.31 -4.28 6.43
CA ILE A 150 -23.50 -3.62 7.00
C ILE A 150 -23.83 -4.14 8.41
N ARG A 151 -23.61 -5.43 8.68
CA ARG A 151 -23.82 -6.01 10.02
C ARG A 151 -22.90 -5.37 11.05
N LYS A 152 -21.60 -5.23 10.73
CA LYS A 152 -20.61 -4.64 11.63
C LYS A 152 -20.75 -3.13 11.77
N SER A 153 -21.00 -2.41 10.68
CA SER A 153 -21.24 -0.97 10.77
C SER A 153 -22.51 -0.66 11.58
N SER A 154 -23.57 -1.48 11.45
CA SER A 154 -24.79 -1.38 12.26
C SER A 154 -24.54 -1.69 13.73
N GLN A 155 -23.80 -2.78 14.02
CA GLN A 155 -23.42 -3.15 15.39
C GLN A 155 -22.65 -2.03 16.09
N ASN A 156 -21.79 -1.33 15.36
CA ASN A 156 -20.95 -0.25 15.89
C ASN A 156 -21.59 1.15 15.81
N GLY A 157 -22.80 1.27 15.25
CA GLY A 157 -23.55 2.53 15.17
C GLY A 157 -23.11 3.50 14.08
N TYR A 158 -22.33 3.05 13.08
CA TYR A 158 -21.84 3.89 11.97
C TYR A 158 -22.93 4.14 10.92
N THR A 159 -23.86 5.01 11.28
CA THR A 159 -25.07 5.32 10.50
C THR A 159 -24.75 5.79 9.07
N ASP A 160 -23.69 6.56 8.87
CA ASP A 160 -23.31 7.04 7.53
C ASP A 160 -22.84 5.91 6.62
N ILE A 161 -22.14 4.91 7.17
CA ILE A 161 -21.73 3.71 6.44
C ILE A 161 -22.94 2.85 6.11
N VAL A 162 -23.86 2.67 7.07
CA VAL A 162 -25.10 1.94 6.82
C VAL A 162 -25.90 2.59 5.68
N LYS A 163 -25.99 3.92 5.65
CA LYS A 163 -26.65 4.64 4.55
C LYS A 163 -25.93 4.43 3.21
N LEU A 164 -24.59 4.47 3.19
CA LEU A 164 -23.80 4.20 1.98
C LEU A 164 -24.06 2.79 1.45
N LEU A 165 -24.00 1.78 2.33
CA LEU A 165 -24.20 0.38 1.96
C LEU A 165 -25.64 0.11 1.49
N LEU A 166 -26.66 0.69 2.13
CA LEU A 166 -28.06 0.57 1.71
C LEU A 166 -28.38 1.30 0.39
N ALA A 167 -27.53 2.24 -0.01
CA ALA A 167 -27.67 2.96 -1.27
C ALA A 167 -26.96 2.25 -2.44
N ASP A 168 -26.11 1.25 -2.17
CA ASP A 168 -25.55 0.38 -3.21
C ASP A 168 -26.67 -0.50 -3.80
N GLY A 169 -26.59 -0.75 -5.11
CA GLY A 169 -27.65 -1.44 -5.85
C GLY A 169 -27.55 -2.96 -5.86
N ARG A 170 -26.52 -3.53 -5.24
CA ARG A 170 -26.30 -4.97 -5.08
C ARG A 170 -26.78 -5.43 -3.71
#